data_AF-A0A6P1TMM4-F1
#
_entry.id   AF-A0A6P1TMM4-F1
#
_cell.length_a   1.000
_cell.length_b   1.000
_cell.length_c   1.000
_cell.angle_alpha   90.00
_cell.angle_beta   90.00
_cell.angle_gamma   90.00
#
_symmetry.space_group_name_H-M   'P 1'
#
loop_
_entity.id
_entity.type
_entity.pdbx_description
1 polymer ?
#
loop_
_entity_poly.entity_id
_entity_poly.type
_entity_poly.pdbx_seq_one_letter_code
_entity_poly.pdbx_strand_id
1 'polypeptide(L)'
;MLICPVCKNEYQEGYKTCSDCKCDLIEIPDVIAEKSKPVKAGMLIPFLLGLLIILCSPIISYQFTADFFIPDGNGIFDPAQFIWMLNAFHYSLLLVGSIICLPPILYWFKNRNSQ
;
A
#
# COMPACT_ATOMS: atom_id res chain seq x y z
N MET A 1 2.35 7.85 -30.47
CA MET A 1 1.36 8.59 -31.31
C MET A 1 2.04 9.78 -31.97
N LEU A 2 1.78 10.03 -33.26
CA LEU A 2 2.40 11.09 -34.05
C LEU A 2 1.43 12.27 -34.23
N ILE A 3 1.90 13.51 -34.09
CA ILE A 3 1.08 14.71 -34.29
C ILE A 3 1.70 15.64 -35.32
N CYS A 4 0.85 16.27 -36.14
CA CYS A 4 1.30 17.37 -37.00
C CYS A 4 1.47 18.66 -36.16
N PRO A 5 2.64 19.34 -36.20
CA PRO A 5 2.85 20.57 -35.43
C PRO A 5 2.00 21.75 -35.94
N VAL A 6 1.52 21.71 -37.19
CA VAL A 6 0.76 22.81 -37.81
C VAL A 6 -0.74 22.65 -37.61
N CYS A 7 -1.32 21.53 -38.06
CA CYS A 7 -2.77 21.30 -37.97
C CYS A 7 -3.20 20.51 -36.73
N LYS A 8 -2.25 19.94 -35.96
CA LYS A 8 -2.51 19.14 -34.76
C LYS A 8 -3.33 17.86 -34.99
N ASN A 9 -3.45 17.39 -36.23
CA ASN A 9 -4.05 16.09 -36.52
C ASN A 9 -3.15 14.96 -35.99
N GLU A 10 -3.80 13.92 -35.45
CA GLU A 10 -3.17 12.71 -34.93
C GLU A 10 -3.03 11.66 -36.04
N TYR A 11 -1.88 10.99 -36.08
CA TYR A 11 -1.56 9.98 -37.08
C TYR A 11 -1.12 8.68 -36.41
N GLN A 12 -1.46 7.56 -37.05
CA GLN A 12 -1.02 6.23 -36.65
C GLN A 12 0.49 6.04 -36.93
N GLU A 13 1.08 5.07 -36.24
CA GLU A 13 2.48 4.69 -36.42
C GLU A 13 2.72 4.17 -37.85
N GLY A 14 3.81 4.62 -38.48
CA GLY A 14 4.16 4.29 -39.87
C GLY A 14 4.00 5.43 -40.86
N TYR A 15 3.29 6.50 -40.50
CA TYR A 15 3.25 7.75 -41.29
C TYR A 15 4.41 8.67 -40.90
N LYS A 16 5.05 9.31 -41.89
CA LYS A 16 6.19 10.21 -41.66
C LYS A 16 5.85 11.69 -41.86
N THR A 17 4.83 11.97 -42.67
CA THR A 17 4.47 13.33 -43.09
C THR A 17 2.96 13.56 -43.01
N CYS A 18 2.58 14.79 -42.67
CA CYS A 18 1.17 15.20 -42.64
C CYS A 18 0.63 15.36 -44.07
N SER A 19 -0.52 14.74 -44.38
CA SER A 19 -1.17 14.83 -45.69
C SER A 19 -1.60 16.25 -46.09
N ASP A 20 -1.99 17.07 -45.11
CA ASP A 20 -2.52 18.42 -45.35
C ASP A 20 -1.43 19.49 -45.33
N CYS A 21 -0.55 19.43 -44.33
CA CYS A 21 0.48 20.45 -44.10
C CYS A 21 1.83 20.12 -44.73
N LYS A 22 2.04 18.88 -45.19
CA LYS A 22 3.29 18.38 -45.78
C LYS A 22 4.54 18.54 -44.90
N CYS A 23 4.38 18.82 -43.61
CA CYS A 23 5.48 18.87 -42.66
C CYS A 23 5.69 17.51 -42.00
N ASP A 24 6.89 17.31 -41.45
CA ASP A 24 7.23 16.11 -40.70
C ASP A 24 6.38 15.99 -39.44
N LEU A 25 5.94 14.77 -39.17
CA LEU A 25 5.19 14.44 -37.96
C LEU A 25 6.15 14.33 -36.78
N ILE A 26 5.76 14.87 -35.63
CA ILE A 26 6.55 14.77 -34.41
C ILE A 26 5.96 13.70 -33.50
N GLU A 27 6.83 12.87 -32.91
CA GLU A 27 6.43 11.94 -31.87
C GLU A 27 6.13 12.75 -30.61
N ILE A 28 4.91 12.62 -30.11
CA ILE A 28 4.65 13.01 -28.73
C ILE A 28 5.18 11.84 -27.89
N PRO A 29 6.24 12.03 -27.08
CA PRO A 29 6.61 11.01 -26.13
C PRO A 29 5.39 10.74 -25.24
N ASP A 30 5.06 9.47 -25.02
CA ASP A 30 4.08 9.03 -24.03
C ASP A 30 4.60 9.35 -22.61
N VAL A 31 4.85 10.63 -22.33
CA VAL A 31 4.87 11.14 -20.98
C VAL A 31 3.42 11.17 -20.60
N ILE A 32 2.93 9.99 -20.21
CA ILE A 32 1.75 9.84 -19.38
C ILE A 32 1.98 10.84 -18.27
N ALA A 33 1.30 11.97 -18.39
CA ALA A 33 1.05 12.86 -17.28
C ALA A 33 0.19 12.02 -16.33
N GLU A 34 0.85 11.15 -15.55
CA GLU A 34 0.34 10.71 -14.28
C GLU A 34 0.21 11.99 -13.47
N LYS A 35 -0.93 12.68 -13.64
CA LYS A 35 -1.56 13.42 -12.56
C LYS A 35 -1.77 12.39 -11.47
N SER A 36 -0.72 12.16 -10.68
CA SER A 36 -0.79 11.45 -9.42
C SER A 36 -1.80 12.22 -8.59
N LYS A 37 -3.03 11.73 -8.59
CA LYS A 37 -4.07 12.16 -7.66
C LYS A 37 -3.49 12.01 -6.25
N PRO A 38 -3.89 12.86 -5.30
CA PRO A 38 -3.25 12.94 -4.00
C PRO A 38 -3.44 11.63 -3.22
N VAL A 39 -2.46 10.72 -3.33
CA VAL A 39 -2.37 9.45 -2.57
C VAL A 39 -2.18 9.72 -1.05
N LYS A 40 -2.03 10.98 -0.66
CA LYS A 40 -1.78 11.43 0.71
C LYS A 40 -2.87 11.00 1.72
N ALA A 41 -4.14 11.00 1.34
CA ALA A 41 -5.23 10.66 2.27
C ALA A 41 -5.44 9.14 2.45
N GLY A 42 -5.19 8.35 1.39
CA GLY A 42 -5.44 6.91 1.41
C GLY A 42 -4.43 6.09 2.23
N MET A 43 -3.23 6.64 2.50
CA MET A 43 -2.17 5.93 3.23
C MET A 43 -2.15 6.21 4.73
N LEU A 44 -2.85 7.25 5.21
CA LEU A 44 -2.93 7.54 6.65
C LEU A 44 -3.82 6.53 7.38
N ILE A 45 -4.95 6.16 6.78
CA ILE A 45 -5.92 5.20 7.34
C ILE A 45 -5.26 3.84 7.65
N PRO A 46 -4.59 3.16 6.70
CA PRO A 46 -3.95 1.88 7.00
C PRO A 46 -2.82 2.04 8.03
N PHE A 47 -2.07 3.15 8.02
CA PHE A 47 -1.04 3.40 9.03
C PHE A 47 -1.64 3.50 10.44
N LEU A 48 -2.72 4.27 10.61
CA LEU A 48 -3.42 4.39 11.89
C LEU A 48 -4.01 3.05 12.34
N LEU A 49 -4.55 2.26 11.40
CA LEU A 49 -5.05 0.91 11.69
C LEU A 49 -3.92 -0.03 12.16
N GLY A 50 -2.78 -0.04 11.46
CA GLY A 50 -1.62 -0.85 11.85
C GLY A 50 -1.06 -0.45 13.21
N LEU A 51 -1.00 0.86 13.48
CA LEU A 51 -0.58 1.38 14.78
C LEU A 51 -1.56 0.98 15.90
N LEU A 52 -2.87 1.04 15.65
CA LEU A 52 -3.89 0.58 16.59
C LEU A 52 -3.74 -0.91 16.89
N ILE A 53 -3.50 -1.75 15.88
CA ILE A 53 -3.26 -3.18 16.07
C ILE A 53 -2.04 -3.42 16.97
N ILE A 54 -0.93 -2.71 16.72
CA ILE A 54 0.29 -2.82 17.52
C ILE A 54 0.02 -2.42 18.97
N LEU A 55 -0.62 -1.28 19.20
CA LEU A 55 -0.90 -0.77 20.55
C LEU A 55 -1.89 -1.64 21.33
N CYS A 56 -2.93 -2.13 20.66
CA CYS A 56 -3.92 -3.01 21.28
C CYS A 56 -3.49 -4.48 21.34
N SER A 57 -2.35 -4.84 20.74
CA SER A 57 -1.91 -6.23 20.66
C SER A 57 -1.79 -6.93 22.02
N PRO A 58 -1.31 -6.32 23.13
CA PRO A 58 -1.27 -7.03 24.42
C PRO A 58 -2.66 -7.39 24.93
N ILE A 59 -3.63 -6.49 24.76
CA ILE A 59 -5.02 -6.67 25.22
C ILE A 59 -5.71 -7.75 24.39
N ILE A 60 -5.62 -7.63 23.06
CA ILE A 60 -6.24 -8.57 22.12
C ILE A 60 -5.66 -9.98 22.31
N SER A 61 -4.33 -10.10 22.42
CA SER A 61 -3.68 -11.40 22.65
C SER A 61 -4.05 -12.00 23.99
N TYR A 62 -4.14 -11.19 25.05
CA TYR A 62 -4.61 -11.68 26.35
C TYR A 62 -6.03 -12.20 26.26
N GLN A 63 -6.94 -11.47 25.62
CA GLN A 63 -8.34 -11.87 25.53
C GLN A 63 -8.54 -13.15 24.72
N PHE A 64 -7.90 -13.28 23.55
CA PHE A 64 -7.93 -14.53 22.78
C PHE A 64 -7.35 -15.71 23.54
N THR A 65 -6.28 -15.47 24.30
CA THR A 65 -5.65 -16.52 25.11
C THR A 65 -6.57 -16.91 26.26
N ALA A 66 -7.11 -15.93 26.98
CA ALA A 66 -8.03 -16.14 28.10
C ALA A 66 -9.29 -16.88 27.66
N ASP A 67 -9.93 -16.47 26.56
CA ASP A 67 -11.16 -17.09 26.04
C ASP A 67 -10.96 -18.57 25.70
N PHE A 68 -9.77 -18.97 25.20
CA PHE A 68 -9.45 -20.38 24.93
C PHE A 68 -9.34 -21.22 26.22
N PHE A 69 -8.87 -20.61 27.31
CA PHE A 69 -8.64 -21.30 28.59
C PHE A 69 -9.79 -21.12 29.60
N ILE A 70 -10.67 -20.11 29.45
CA ILE A 70 -11.69 -19.69 30.42
C ILE A 70 -12.78 -18.90 29.62
N PRO A 71 -13.89 -19.46 29.09
CA PRO A 71 -14.83 -20.39 29.74
C PRO A 71 -15.35 -21.52 28.79
N ASP A 72 -15.70 -22.69 29.33
CA ASP A 72 -16.12 -23.90 28.59
C ASP A 72 -15.06 -24.57 27.66
N GLY A 73 -13.82 -24.10 27.69
CA GLY A 73 -12.72 -24.69 26.91
C GLY A 73 -12.33 -26.10 27.39
N ASN A 74 -12.19 -27.04 26.46
CA ASN A 74 -11.69 -28.41 26.71
C ASN A 74 -10.22 -28.48 27.18
N GLY A 75 -9.60 -27.34 27.51
CA GLY A 75 -8.18 -27.21 27.83
C GLY A 75 -7.92 -27.33 29.33
N ILE A 76 -7.00 -28.21 29.72
CA ILE A 76 -6.41 -28.18 31.05
C ILE A 76 -5.53 -26.93 31.09
N PHE A 77 -5.80 -26.03 32.04
CA PHE A 77 -4.96 -24.84 32.22
C PHE A 77 -3.55 -25.26 32.62
N ASP A 78 -2.60 -25.07 31.69
CA ASP A 78 -1.17 -25.17 31.94
C ASP A 78 -0.54 -23.78 31.77
N PRO A 79 0.12 -23.23 32.80
CA PRO A 79 0.73 -21.90 32.73
C PRO A 79 1.75 -21.74 31.61
N ALA A 80 2.51 -22.79 31.27
CA ALA A 80 3.51 -22.71 30.22
C ALA A 80 2.86 -22.62 28.83
N GLN A 81 1.81 -23.41 28.58
CA GLN A 81 1.02 -23.32 27.35
C GLN A 81 0.31 -21.98 27.23
N PHE A 82 -0.25 -21.44 28.32
CA PHE A 82 -0.88 -20.13 28.33
C PHE A 82 0.10 -19.03 27.90
N ILE A 83 1.29 -18.99 28.51
CA ILE A 83 2.33 -17.99 28.19
C ILE A 83 2.81 -18.14 26.75
N TRP A 84 3.02 -19.38 26.30
CA TRP A 84 3.45 -19.64 24.93
C TRP A 84 2.42 -19.12 23.92
N MET A 85 1.13 -19.42 24.13
CA MET A 85 0.06 -19.00 23.23
C MET A 85 -0.17 -17.49 23.26
N LEU A 86 -0.10 -16.86 24.44
CA LEU A 86 -0.14 -15.42 24.60
C LEU A 86 0.94 -14.72 23.77
N ASN A 87 2.18 -15.22 23.89
CA ASN A 87 3.31 -14.69 23.12
C ASN A 87 3.13 -14.92 21.62
N ALA A 88 2.64 -16.08 21.21
CA ALA A 88 2.40 -16.40 19.80
C ALA A 88 1.38 -15.44 19.17
N PHE A 89 0.26 -15.17 19.84
CA PHE A 89 -0.72 -14.19 19.36
C PHE A 89 -0.14 -12.78 19.37
N HIS A 90 0.60 -12.40 20.41
CA HIS A 90 1.18 -11.06 20.52
C HIS A 90 2.16 -10.78 19.38
N TYR A 91 3.11 -11.69 19.14
CA TYR A 91 4.08 -11.54 18.04
C TYR A 91 3.40 -11.56 16.67
N SER A 92 2.34 -12.37 16.49
CA SER A 92 1.59 -12.40 15.24
C SER A 92 0.90 -11.06 14.96
N LEU A 93 0.26 -10.45 15.97
CA LEU A 93 -0.36 -9.12 15.83
C LEU A 93 0.67 -8.02 15.58
N LEU A 94 1.82 -8.06 16.27
CA LEU A 94 2.92 -7.14 16.02
C LEU A 94 3.44 -7.25 14.58
N LEU A 95 3.60 -8.47 14.06
CA LEU A 95 4.03 -8.72 12.68
C LEU A 95 3.02 -8.15 11.68
N VAL A 96 1.73 -8.48 11.85
CA VAL A 96 0.65 -8.00 10.98
C VAL A 96 0.57 -6.47 11.00
N GLY A 97 0.57 -5.86 12.19
CA GLY A 97 0.57 -4.41 12.33
C GLY A 97 1.78 -3.75 11.67
N SER A 98 2.97 -4.36 11.80
CA SER A 98 4.20 -3.86 11.16
C SER A 98 4.13 -3.91 9.63
N ILE A 99 3.60 -4.99 9.06
CA ILE A 99 3.40 -5.14 7.61
C ILE A 99 2.42 -4.08 7.10
N ILE A 100 1.32 -3.82 7.82
CA ILE A 100 0.33 -2.80 7.46
C ILE A 100 0.95 -1.39 7.51
N CYS A 101 1.81 -1.11 8.48
CA CYS A 101 2.50 0.18 8.61
C CYS A 101 3.58 0.41 7.56
N LEU A 102 4.12 -0.65 6.94
CA LEU A 102 5.29 -0.56 6.08
C LEU A 102 5.08 0.29 4.80
N PRO A 103 4.01 0.12 3.99
CA PRO A 103 3.84 0.89 2.76
C PRO A 103 3.73 2.41 2.99
N PRO A 104 2.94 2.92 3.97
CA PRO A 104 2.92 4.35 4.29
C PRO A 104 4.28 4.90 4.72
N ILE A 105 5.05 4.14 5.51
CA ILE A 105 6.41 4.50 5.93
C ILE A 105 7.34 4.62 4.72
N LEU A 106 7.35 3.61 3.85
CA LEU A 106 8.18 3.60 2.64
C LEU A 106 7.82 4.75 1.69
N TYR A 107 6.53 5.03 1.53
CA TYR A 107 6.07 6.18 0.74
C TYR A 107 6.57 7.51 1.32
N TRP A 108 6.46 7.69 2.63
CA TRP A 108 6.95 8.89 3.31
C TRP A 108 8.46 9.08 3.15
N PHE A 109 9.25 8.01 3.31
CA PHE A 109 10.69 8.04 3.08
C PHE A 109 11.05 8.38 1.63
N LYS A 110 10.39 7.76 0.65
CA LYS A 110 10.61 8.06 -0.77
C LYS A 110 10.34 9.53 -1.07
N ASN A 111 9.23 10.08 -0.58
CA ASN A 111 8.87 11.47 -0.82
C ASN A 111 9.87 12.46 -0.18
N ARG A 112 10.47 12.11 0.96
CA ARG A 112 11.49 12.95 1.60
C ARG A 112 12.81 12.99 0.83
N ASN A 113 13.21 11.88 0.20
CA ASN A 113 14.46 11.79 -0.57
C ASN A 113 14.34 12.35 -2.00
N SER A 114 13.14 12.69 -2.46
CA SER A 114 12.89 13.32 -3.77
C SER A 114 12.76 14.85 -3.71
N GLN A 115 12.95 15.45 -2.53
CA GLN A 115 13.03 16.90 -2.30
C GLN A 115 14.47 17.29 -1.97
#